data_AF-A0A968L9N4-F1
#
_entry.id   AF-A0A968L9N4-F1
#
_cell.length_a   1.000
_cell.length_b   1.000
_cell.length_c   1.000
_cell.angle_alpha   90.00
_cell.angle_beta   90.00
_cell.angle_gamma   90.00
#
_symmetry.space_group_name_H-M   'P 1'
#
loop_
_entity.id
_entity.type
_entity.pdbx_description
1 polymer ?
#
loop_
_entity_poly.entity_id
_entity_poly.type
_entity_poly.pdbx_seq_one_letter_code
_entity_poly.pdbx_strand_id
1 'polypeptide(L)'
;MKQTALLLSAVCLMMVLTAGNASAKTLFVSDTTEISNADALTWVDAFSATIKLTTYDNQCVELRFSTEAKTDGSTLQPQIAFQALIDGVLANPAPAIEEIDFDPSEFGVYDTASFAWYVCGLNIGKHDVRVRFAPFNAGNTATLRSGTLIIEMAAGKFVF
;
A
#
# COMPACT_ATOMS: atom_id res chain seq x y z
N MET A 1 -1.98 31.65 3.78
CA MET A 1 -3.04 30.94 4.53
C MET A 1 -2.44 29.66 5.07
N LYS A 2 -2.58 29.38 6.37
CA LYS A 2 -1.94 28.24 7.06
C LYS A 2 -2.65 26.94 6.67
N GLN A 3 -1.91 25.95 6.19
CA GLN A 3 -2.41 24.59 5.90
C GLN A 3 -2.82 23.91 7.20
N THR A 4 -4.07 23.47 7.27
CA THR A 4 -4.58 22.60 8.34
C THR A 4 -4.60 21.18 7.79
N ALA A 5 -3.49 20.45 7.92
CA ALA A 5 -3.48 19.01 7.72
C ALA A 5 -4.15 18.37 8.96
N LEU A 6 -5.40 17.95 8.83
CA LEU A 6 -6.08 17.18 9.86
C LEU A 6 -5.57 15.72 9.76
N LEU A 7 -4.42 15.44 10.38
CA LEU A 7 -3.88 14.09 10.52
C LEU A 7 -4.73 13.34 11.56
N LEU A 8 -5.80 12.66 11.12
CA LEU A 8 -6.41 11.62 11.94
C LEU A 8 -5.47 10.40 11.92
N SER A 9 -4.83 10.18 13.06
CA SER A 9 -3.86 9.12 13.33
C SER A 9 -4.40 7.73 12.97
N ALA A 10 -3.92 7.13 11.88
CA ALA A 10 -3.95 5.69 11.71
C ALA A 10 -3.08 5.06 12.81
N VAL A 11 -3.69 4.23 13.66
CA VAL A 11 -2.97 3.45 14.67
C VAL A 11 -2.09 2.45 13.95
N CYS A 12 -0.84 2.85 13.70
CA CYS A 12 0.17 2.04 13.04
C CYS A 12 0.75 1.05 14.07
N LEU A 13 0.16 -0.14 14.15
CA LEU A 13 0.69 -1.22 14.98
C LEU A 13 1.97 -1.78 14.33
N MET A 14 3.13 -1.37 14.85
CA MET A 14 4.43 -1.84 14.38
C MET A 14 4.64 -3.31 14.81
N MET A 15 4.28 -4.24 13.94
CA MET A 15 4.59 -5.68 14.13
C MET A 15 5.94 -6.00 13.51
N VAL A 16 6.77 -6.77 14.24
CA VAL A 16 8.02 -7.34 13.73
C VAL A 16 7.83 -8.83 13.50
N LEU A 17 8.05 -9.28 12.27
CA LEU A 17 7.91 -10.69 11.88
C LEU A 17 9.26 -11.30 11.56
N THR A 18 9.51 -12.54 11.98
CA THR A 18 10.75 -13.28 11.65
C THR A 18 10.46 -14.47 10.77
N ALA A 19 11.10 -14.57 9.61
CA ALA A 19 10.98 -15.71 8.70
C ALA A 19 12.32 -16.42 8.47
N GLY A 20 12.35 -17.72 8.74
CA GLY A 20 13.49 -18.62 8.50
C GLY A 20 13.07 -19.89 7.75
N ASN A 21 13.73 -20.20 6.62
CA ASN A 21 13.65 -21.40 5.77
C ASN A 21 12.25 -21.92 5.34
N ALA A 22 11.17 -21.23 5.69
CA ALA A 22 9.79 -21.60 5.36
C ALA A 22 9.05 -20.37 4.83
N SER A 23 8.07 -20.60 3.94
CA SER A 23 7.14 -19.57 3.49
C SER A 23 6.44 -18.97 4.70
N ALA A 24 6.71 -17.72 5.03
CA ALA A 24 6.04 -17.03 6.12
C ALA A 24 4.98 -16.11 5.53
N LYS A 25 3.73 -16.26 5.99
CA LYS A 25 2.60 -15.45 5.57
C LYS A 25 2.06 -14.65 6.75
N THR A 26 1.77 -13.38 6.56
CA THR A 26 1.15 -12.55 7.61
C THR A 26 0.05 -11.67 7.05
N LEU A 27 -1.01 -11.50 7.83
CA LEU A 27 -2.19 -10.70 7.52
C LEU A 27 -2.18 -9.42 8.38
N PHE A 28 -2.31 -8.28 7.73
CA PHE A 28 -2.50 -6.98 8.36
C PHE A 28 -3.85 -6.45 7.92
N VAL A 29 -4.64 -5.96 8.88
CA VAL A 29 -5.93 -5.34 8.62
C VAL A 29 -5.86 -3.90 9.08
N SER A 30 -6.30 -2.96 8.24
CA SER A 30 -6.49 -1.57 8.61
C SER A 30 -7.98 -1.24 8.54
N ASP A 31 -8.40 -0.35 9.43
CA ASP A 31 -9.75 0.19 9.42
C ASP A 31 -9.88 1.24 8.30
N THR A 32 -10.34 2.45 8.61
CA THR A 32 -10.51 3.51 7.62
C THR A 32 -9.32 4.44 7.61
N THR A 33 -8.79 4.74 6.43
CA THR A 33 -7.77 5.78 6.21
C THR A 33 -8.26 6.75 5.15
N GLU A 34 -8.19 8.05 5.42
CA GLU A 34 -8.67 9.10 4.51
C GLU A 34 -7.59 10.16 4.31
N ILE A 35 -7.48 10.65 3.08
CA ILE A 35 -6.66 11.80 2.74
C ILE A 35 -7.36 12.70 1.73
N SER A 36 -7.29 14.00 1.99
CA SER A 36 -7.68 15.04 1.06
C SER A 36 -6.45 15.87 0.71
N ASN A 37 -6.20 16.07 -0.58
CA ASN A 37 -5.02 16.80 -1.02
C ASN A 37 -5.37 18.08 -1.77
N ALA A 38 -4.70 19.18 -1.40
CA ALA A 38 -4.76 20.42 -2.16
C ALA A 38 -3.98 20.32 -3.49
N ASP A 39 -2.94 19.49 -3.53
CA ASP A 39 -2.06 19.26 -4.69
C ASP A 39 -2.11 17.79 -5.13
N ALA A 40 -1.83 17.51 -6.41
CA ALA A 40 -1.85 16.15 -6.93
C ALA A 40 -0.79 15.25 -6.24
N LEU A 41 -1.11 13.97 -6.02
CA LEU A 41 -0.18 12.91 -5.62
C LEU A 41 0.57 13.11 -4.28
N THR A 42 -0.10 13.63 -3.23
CA THR A 42 0.45 13.51 -1.87
C THR A 42 0.14 12.12 -1.31
N TRP A 43 1.20 11.35 -1.05
CA TRP A 43 1.12 9.96 -0.60
C TRP A 43 0.99 9.83 0.91
N VAL A 44 0.15 8.89 1.35
CA VAL A 44 0.07 8.42 2.75
C VAL A 44 0.14 6.91 2.84
N ASP A 45 0.68 6.42 3.95
CA ASP A 45 0.75 4.99 4.24
C ASP A 45 -0.66 4.46 4.60
N ALA A 46 -1.19 3.54 3.79
CA ALA A 46 -2.32 2.68 4.16
C ALA A 46 -1.86 1.57 5.12
N PHE A 47 -0.62 1.09 4.93
CA PHE A 47 0.04 0.11 5.79
C PHE A 47 1.51 0.48 5.96
N SER A 48 2.05 0.18 7.15
CA SER A 48 3.47 0.22 7.44
C SER A 48 3.82 -0.87 8.44
N ALA A 49 4.80 -1.71 8.11
CA ALA A 49 5.26 -2.81 8.92
C ALA A 49 6.77 -3.04 8.76
N THR A 50 7.42 -3.62 9.76
CA THR A 50 8.83 -4.04 9.65
C THR A 50 8.89 -5.56 9.64
N ILE A 51 9.43 -6.15 8.58
CA ILE A 51 9.71 -7.58 8.52
C ILE A 51 11.19 -7.84 8.83
N LYS A 52 11.52 -9.04 9.33
CA LYS A 52 12.88 -9.48 9.61
C LYS A 52 13.15 -10.80 8.89
N LEU A 53 14.03 -10.75 7.91
CA LEU A 53 14.52 -11.88 7.13
C LEU A 53 15.74 -12.48 7.84
N THR A 54 15.77 -13.80 8.05
CA THR A 54 16.84 -14.45 8.85
C THR A 54 17.66 -15.51 8.11
N THR A 55 17.46 -15.72 6.80
CA THR A 55 18.13 -16.79 6.04
C THR A 55 19.24 -16.28 5.13
N TYR A 56 20.30 -17.08 4.92
CA TYR A 56 21.47 -16.71 4.10
C TYR A 56 21.22 -16.63 2.59
N ASP A 57 20.09 -17.16 2.09
CA ASP A 57 19.73 -17.07 0.68
C ASP A 57 18.99 -15.76 0.36
N ASN A 58 19.17 -15.25 -0.85
CA ASN A 58 18.37 -14.15 -1.40
C ASN A 58 16.88 -14.48 -1.26
N GLN A 59 16.15 -13.64 -0.53
CA GLN A 59 14.72 -13.81 -0.32
C GLN A 59 13.90 -12.96 -1.28
N CYS A 60 12.70 -13.45 -1.58
CA CYS A 60 11.66 -12.65 -2.20
C CYS A 60 10.51 -12.41 -1.22
N VAL A 61 9.97 -11.19 -1.28
CA VAL A 61 8.79 -10.76 -0.53
C VAL A 61 7.71 -10.40 -1.53
N GLU A 62 6.55 -11.03 -1.42
CA GLU A 62 5.34 -10.69 -2.15
C GLU A 62 4.34 -10.01 -1.21
N LEU A 63 3.68 -8.96 -1.70
CA LEU A 63 2.70 -8.14 -1.03
C LEU A 63 1.41 -8.28 -1.81
N ARG A 64 0.36 -8.84 -1.20
CA ARG A 64 -0.98 -8.88 -1.79
C ARG A 64 -1.89 -7.98 -0.97
N PHE A 65 -2.37 -6.91 -1.60
CA PHE A 65 -3.16 -5.89 -0.93
C PHE A 65 -4.57 -5.86 -1.53
N SER A 66 -5.59 -5.79 -0.68
CA SER A 66 -6.97 -5.51 -1.08
C SER A 66 -7.61 -4.48 -0.15
N THR A 67 -8.50 -3.65 -0.68
CA THR A 67 -9.21 -2.63 0.11
C THR A 67 -10.51 -2.25 -0.57
N GLU A 68 -11.44 -1.69 0.19
CA GLU A 68 -12.51 -0.89 -0.39
C GLU A 68 -12.01 0.56 -0.49
N ALA A 69 -12.15 1.17 -1.66
CA ALA A 69 -11.68 2.50 -1.97
C ALA A 69 -12.82 3.33 -2.54
N LYS A 70 -12.90 4.59 -2.14
CA LYS A 70 -13.74 5.59 -2.78
C LYS A 70 -12.95 6.88 -2.95
N THR A 71 -13.41 7.72 -3.86
CA THR A 71 -12.93 9.09 -3.95
C THR A 71 -14.11 10.05 -4.09
N ASP A 72 -13.92 11.25 -3.54
CA ASP A 72 -14.88 12.36 -3.55
C ASP A 72 -14.15 13.60 -4.11
N GLY A 73 -14.76 14.37 -5.04
CA GLY A 73 -14.08 15.53 -5.62
C GLY A 73 -14.82 16.21 -6.78
N SER A 74 -14.20 17.24 -7.36
CA SER A 74 -14.79 18.09 -8.41
C SER A 74 -14.33 17.77 -9.84
N THR A 75 -13.48 16.75 -10.01
CA THR A 75 -12.87 16.40 -11.31
C THR A 75 -13.61 15.25 -12.00
N LEU A 76 -13.58 15.19 -13.34
CA LEU A 76 -14.33 14.21 -14.15
C LEU A 76 -13.68 12.81 -14.23
N GLN A 77 -12.58 12.56 -13.53
CA GLN A 77 -11.98 11.23 -13.44
C GLN A 77 -11.49 10.99 -12.00
N PRO A 78 -12.35 10.38 -11.16
CA PRO A 78 -11.95 9.93 -9.85
C PRO A 78 -10.90 8.82 -9.98
N GLN A 79 -9.69 9.10 -9.53
CA GLN A 79 -8.55 8.18 -9.62
C GLN A 79 -7.80 8.14 -8.29
N ILE A 80 -7.52 6.92 -7.82
CA ILE A 80 -6.65 6.67 -6.66
C ILE A 80 -5.44 5.89 -7.13
N ALA A 81 -4.28 6.45 -6.86
CA ALA A 81 -2.97 5.87 -7.10
C ALA A 81 -2.56 4.98 -5.92
N PHE A 82 -2.02 3.80 -6.20
CA PHE A 82 -1.43 2.89 -5.21
C PHE A 82 0.02 2.56 -5.55
N GLN A 83 0.84 2.39 -4.52
CA GLN A 83 2.20 1.88 -4.64
C GLN A 83 2.61 1.09 -3.40
N ALA A 84 3.50 0.12 -3.58
CA ALA A 84 4.16 -0.56 -2.47
C ALA A 84 5.66 -0.29 -2.47
N LEU A 85 6.23 -0.15 -1.28
CA LEU A 85 7.66 0.07 -1.06
C LEU A 85 8.22 -0.96 -0.09
N ILE A 86 9.43 -1.43 -0.38
CA ILE A 86 10.28 -2.17 0.55
C ILE A 86 11.61 -1.41 0.67
N ASP A 87 11.96 -0.99 1.88
CA ASP A 87 13.10 -0.11 2.18
C ASP A 87 13.12 1.20 1.38
N GLY A 88 11.92 1.71 1.06
CA GLY A 88 11.76 2.93 0.25
C GLY A 88 11.96 2.73 -1.25
N VAL A 89 12.21 1.49 -1.71
CA VAL A 89 12.26 1.14 -3.13
C VAL A 89 10.91 0.58 -3.58
N LEU A 90 10.45 0.99 -4.76
CA LEU A 90 9.19 0.48 -5.35
C LEU A 90 9.24 -1.03 -5.57
N ALA A 91 8.17 -1.72 -5.17
CA ALA A 91 7.97 -3.13 -5.45
C ALA A 91 7.39 -3.36 -6.88
N ASN A 92 7.77 -4.46 -7.54
CA ASN A 92 7.43 -4.79 -8.93
C ASN A 92 6.08 -5.53 -9.00
N PRO A 93 5.25 -5.48 -10.07
CA PRO A 93 5.52 -4.93 -11.40
C PRO A 93 5.51 -3.40 -11.43
N ALA A 94 6.60 -2.79 -11.89
CA ALA A 94 6.57 -1.43 -12.39
C ALA A 94 5.84 -1.43 -13.76
N PRO A 95 4.86 -0.53 -13.97
CA PRO A 95 5.11 0.89 -13.77
C PRO A 95 4.41 1.49 -12.54
N ALA A 96 5.23 2.16 -11.72
CA ALA A 96 5.05 3.24 -10.73
C ALA A 96 3.72 3.50 -9.99
N ILE A 97 2.55 3.28 -10.58
CA ILE A 97 1.25 3.65 -10.01
C ILE A 97 0.21 2.67 -10.56
N GLU A 98 -0.44 1.91 -9.67
CA GLU A 98 -1.66 1.19 -10.02
C GLU A 98 -2.86 2.08 -9.71
N GLU A 99 -3.74 2.25 -10.70
CA GLU A 99 -4.87 3.18 -10.64
C GLU A 99 -6.17 2.39 -10.61
N ILE A 100 -7.12 2.87 -9.81
CA ILE A 100 -8.52 2.53 -10.00
C ILE A 100 -9.16 3.73 -10.69
N ASP A 101 -9.64 3.51 -11.90
CA ASP A 101 -10.52 4.44 -12.58
C ASP A 101 -11.94 4.20 -12.08
N PHE A 102 -12.53 5.22 -11.47
CA PHE A 102 -13.94 5.22 -11.12
C PHE A 102 -14.73 5.99 -12.18
N ASP A 103 -15.94 5.56 -12.51
CA ASP A 103 -16.83 6.40 -13.32
C ASP A 103 -17.26 7.63 -12.50
N PRO A 104 -17.37 8.84 -13.10
CA PRO A 104 -17.87 10.02 -12.39
C PRO A 104 -19.27 9.85 -11.77
N SER A 105 -20.08 8.92 -12.29
CA SER A 105 -21.36 8.55 -11.69
C SER A 105 -21.24 7.73 -10.39
N GLU A 106 -20.04 7.26 -10.06
CA GLU A 106 -19.70 6.43 -8.90
C GLU A 106 -18.97 7.23 -7.81
N PHE A 107 -18.97 8.57 -7.88
CA PHE A 107 -18.48 9.41 -6.80
C PHE A 107 -19.14 9.07 -5.47
N GLY A 108 -18.33 8.89 -4.42
CA GLY A 108 -18.80 8.51 -3.09
C GLY A 108 -19.23 7.04 -2.96
N VAL A 109 -19.12 6.24 -4.02
CA VAL A 109 -19.33 4.78 -3.99
C VAL A 109 -18.00 4.09 -3.73
N TYR A 110 -18.03 3.05 -2.90
CA TYR A 110 -16.86 2.21 -2.64
C TYR A 110 -16.75 1.13 -3.72
N ASP A 111 -15.55 0.98 -4.29
CA ASP A 111 -15.17 -0.16 -5.14
C ASP A 111 -14.00 -0.94 -4.52
N THR A 112 -13.82 -2.19 -4.93
CA THR A 112 -12.77 -3.06 -4.43
C THR A 112 -11.50 -2.92 -5.26
N ALA A 113 -10.41 -2.52 -4.60
CA ALA A 113 -9.06 -2.55 -5.16
C ALA A 113 -8.37 -3.86 -4.79
N SER A 114 -7.56 -4.41 -5.69
CA SER A 114 -6.69 -5.55 -5.38
C SER A 114 -5.42 -5.52 -6.21
N PHE A 115 -4.28 -5.61 -5.53
CA PHE A 115 -2.96 -5.41 -6.13
C PHE A 115 -1.96 -6.44 -5.58
N ALA A 116 -0.96 -6.78 -6.40
CA ALA A 116 0.11 -7.70 -6.02
C ALA A 116 1.46 -7.14 -6.44
N TRP A 117 2.37 -6.98 -5.47
CA TRP A 117 3.73 -6.55 -5.71
C TRP A 117 4.75 -7.53 -5.16
N TYR A 118 5.98 -7.51 -5.65
CA TYR A 118 7.07 -8.32 -5.14
C TYR A 118 8.43 -7.63 -5.25
N VAL A 119 9.35 -7.99 -4.35
CA VAL A 119 10.77 -7.65 -4.42
C VAL A 119 11.58 -8.90 -4.12
N CYS A 120 12.60 -9.15 -4.93
CA CYS A 120 13.53 -10.27 -4.78
C CYS A 120 14.95 -9.78 -4.53
N GLY A 121 15.79 -10.64 -3.94
CA GLY A 121 17.19 -10.31 -3.68
C GLY A 121 17.38 -9.45 -2.43
N LEU A 122 16.44 -9.51 -1.48
CA LEU A 122 16.58 -8.85 -0.19
C LEU A 122 17.61 -9.59 0.66
N ASN A 123 18.48 -8.81 1.32
CA ASN A 123 19.50 -9.31 2.22
C ASN A 123 18.89 -9.82 3.54
N ILE A 124 19.67 -10.54 4.35
CA ILE A 124 19.31 -10.77 5.76
C ILE A 124 19.20 -9.43 6.48
N GLY A 125 18.14 -9.24 7.25
CA GLY A 125 17.98 -8.02 8.03
C GLY A 125 16.55 -7.65 8.30
N LYS A 126 16.37 -6.42 8.80
CA LYS A 126 15.06 -5.79 8.92
C LYS A 126 14.78 -5.03 7.63
N HIS A 127 13.55 -5.13 7.16
CA HIS A 127 13.05 -4.40 6.00
C HIS A 127 11.75 -3.70 6.33
N ASP A 128 11.62 -2.47 5.88
CA ASP A 128 10.40 -1.68 6.08
C ASP A 128 9.49 -1.83 4.87
N VAL A 129 8.29 -2.35 5.10
CA VAL A 129 7.24 -2.55 4.08
C VAL A 129 6.19 -1.48 4.26
N ARG A 130 5.83 -0.80 3.16
CA ARG A 130 4.75 0.19 3.15
C ARG A 130 3.87 0.00 1.92
N VAL A 131 2.58 0.16 2.11
CA VAL A 131 1.62 0.35 1.00
C VAL A 131 1.07 1.75 1.14
N ARG A 132 1.13 2.52 0.06
CA ARG A 132 0.70 3.92 0.03
C ARG A 132 -0.37 4.14 -1.00
N PHE A 133 -1.17 5.16 -0.75
CA PHE A 133 -2.15 5.65 -1.68
C PHE A 133 -2.15 7.17 -1.77
N ALA A 134 -2.64 7.70 -2.88
CA ALA A 134 -2.87 9.12 -3.09
C ALA A 134 -4.05 9.34 -4.04
N PRO A 135 -4.90 10.37 -3.82
CA PRO A 135 -5.75 10.88 -4.88
C PRO A 135 -4.87 11.39 -6.03
N PHE A 136 -5.19 10.98 -7.25
CA PHE A 136 -4.40 11.33 -8.44
C PHE A 136 -4.51 12.82 -8.75
N ASN A 137 -5.72 13.36 -8.67
CA ASN A 137 -6.03 14.75 -9.00
C ASN A 137 -6.08 15.64 -7.76
N ALA A 138 -5.55 16.86 -7.90
CA ALA A 138 -5.64 17.90 -6.88
C ALA A 138 -7.10 18.23 -6.55
N GLY A 139 -7.42 18.43 -5.27
CA GLY A 139 -8.78 18.74 -4.80
C GLY A 139 -9.68 17.52 -4.61
N ASN A 140 -9.21 16.30 -4.93
CA ASN A 140 -9.92 15.07 -4.62
C ASN A 140 -9.54 14.57 -3.21
N THR A 141 -10.49 13.89 -2.60
CA THR A 141 -10.32 13.12 -1.36
C THR A 141 -10.37 11.64 -1.72
N ALA A 142 -9.44 10.85 -1.17
CA ALA A 142 -9.44 9.39 -1.29
C ALA A 142 -9.66 8.79 0.10
N THR A 143 -10.62 7.87 0.20
CA THR A 143 -10.92 7.14 1.44
C THR A 143 -10.77 5.66 1.17
N LEU A 144 -9.95 5.00 1.98
CA LEU A 144 -9.81 3.55 2.03
C LEU A 144 -10.48 3.02 3.30
N ARG A 145 -11.08 1.84 3.21
CA ARG A 145 -11.53 1.09 4.39
C ARG A 145 -11.38 -0.41 4.17
N SER A 146 -11.42 -1.15 5.28
CA SER A 146 -11.37 -2.62 5.25
C SER A 146 -10.14 -3.14 4.51
N GLY A 147 -9.02 -2.43 4.66
CA GLY A 147 -7.77 -2.76 4.01
C GLY A 147 -7.21 -4.07 4.55
N THR A 148 -6.71 -4.91 3.67
CA THR A 148 -6.05 -6.17 4.01
C THR A 148 -4.74 -6.28 3.25
N LEU A 149 -3.62 -6.38 3.96
CA LEU A 149 -2.30 -6.66 3.38
C LEU A 149 -1.83 -8.05 3.82
N ILE A 150 -1.50 -8.88 2.84
CA ILE A 150 -0.81 -10.15 3.03
C ILE A 150 0.64 -9.98 2.61
N ILE A 151 1.56 -10.33 3.49
CA ILE A 151 3.00 -10.41 3.17
C ILE A 151 3.39 -11.89 3.12
N GLU A 152 3.90 -12.35 1.99
CA GLU A 152 4.43 -13.69 1.79
C GLU A 152 5.95 -13.60 1.56
N MET A 153 6.72 -14.31 2.37
CA MET A 153 8.19 -14.35 2.31
C MET A 153 8.63 -15.73 1.83
N ALA A 154 9.40 -15.81 0.75
CA ALA A 154 9.91 -17.07 0.19
C ALA A 154 11.44 -17.06 0.03
N ALA A 155 12.07 -18.19 0.31
CA ALA A 155 13.49 -18.41 -0.02
C ALA A 155 13.64 -18.73 -1.51
N GLY A 156 14.57 -18.06 -2.21
CA GLY A 156 14.76 -18.23 -3.65
C GLY A 156 13.89 -17.30 -4.50
N LYS A 157 13.71 -17.62 -5.79
CA LYS A 157 12.90 -16.83 -6.74
C LYS A 157 11.43 -17.25 -6.68
N PHE A 158 10.49 -16.30 -6.70
CA PHE A 158 9.11 -16.60 -7.09
C PHE A 158 9.11 -17.09 -8.54
N VAL A 159 8.59 -18.30 -8.76
CA VAL A 159 8.32 -18.84 -10.10
C VAL A 159 6.87 -18.48 -10.39
N PHE A 160 6.67 -17.46 -11.23
CA PHE A 160 5.36 -17.09 -11.77
C PHE A 160 5.12 -17.78 -13.10
#